data_AF-A0A1V5INY9-F1
#
_entry.id   AF-A0A1V5INY9-F1
#
_cell.length_a   1.000
_cell.length_b   1.000
_cell.length_c   1.000
_cell.angle_alpha   90.00
_cell.angle_beta   90.00
_cell.angle_gamma   90.00
#
_symmetry.space_group_name_H-M   'P 1'
#
loop_
_entity.id
_entity.type
_entity.pdbx_description
1 polymer ?
#
loop_
_entity_poly.entity_id
_entity_poly.type
_entity_poly.pdbx_seq_one_letter_code
_entity_poly.pdbx_strand_id
1 'polypeptide(L)'
;MGESDRRLEAELLAIAERAGPGRTARLAVRHWGWDGLGGATLETTGHELGGLTRERVRQICARLSRRLGEASPPAAALDRALALVARTVPATTQGLARRLADERISERPFHPNGLLTAAAVLGREPGFRLIGVRDVRMAAPDPPDPSVDVRAAVAAVLDAARAVVRRAGAARVDEITGQVGAESAAWVDDGLVTDVVSQSADFTWLEHETGWFSLSSVARNAVASRVAKILSVSGSVSLSDLHEGICRDERMRGFAVPERILAELCARLPGVSVREDVVVADAPPPPEEVLERTELTLVRALQAAGGEASRSDLERACIAAGVTRSSINNRLAYSPLIVDLGQRRYGLRGAGSGEGVGQGGAWGGAEATPESTPPRPDDLATFRPPPRR
;
A
#
# COMPACT_ATOMS: atom_id res chain seq x y z
N MET A 1 25.71 -19.18 32.46
CA MET A 1 25.18 -18.19 31.49
C MET A 1 24.78 -16.97 32.30
N GLY A 2 25.54 -15.87 32.20
CA GLY A 2 25.33 -14.69 33.03
C GLY A 2 23.96 -14.05 32.80
N GLU A 3 23.46 -13.36 33.81
CA GLU A 3 22.15 -12.67 33.80
C GLU A 3 21.98 -11.69 32.62
N SER A 4 23.09 -11.24 32.02
CA SER A 4 23.15 -10.32 30.87
C SER A 4 22.83 -10.91 29.48
N ASP A 5 22.76 -12.23 29.32
CA ASP A 5 22.50 -12.85 27.99
C ASP A 5 21.08 -13.41 27.83
N ARG A 6 20.20 -13.12 28.79
CA ARG A 6 18.80 -13.55 28.75
C ARG A 6 17.99 -12.68 27.77
N ARG A 7 17.16 -13.32 26.94
CA ARG A 7 16.17 -12.65 26.08
C ARG A 7 15.04 -12.05 26.93
N LEU A 8 14.46 -10.97 26.44
CA LEU A 8 13.44 -10.19 27.14
C LEU A 8 12.26 -11.05 27.65
N GLU A 9 11.70 -11.90 26.81
CA GLU A 9 10.55 -12.75 27.15
C GLU A 9 10.89 -13.71 28.30
N ALA A 10 12.09 -14.31 28.25
CA ALA A 10 12.56 -15.23 29.27
C ALA A 10 12.86 -14.51 30.60
N GLU A 11 13.38 -13.28 30.55
CA GLU A 11 13.59 -12.46 31.74
C GLU A 11 12.27 -12.10 32.43
N LEU A 12 11.31 -11.57 31.66
CA LEU A 12 10.01 -11.16 32.17
C LEU A 12 9.22 -12.36 32.72
N LEU A 13 9.28 -13.52 32.05
CA LEU A 13 8.68 -14.76 32.54
C LEU A 13 9.33 -15.20 33.87
N ALA A 14 10.66 -15.20 33.96
CA ALA A 14 11.36 -15.58 35.19
C ALA A 14 11.09 -14.61 36.36
N ILE A 15 10.88 -13.32 36.07
CA ILE A 15 10.42 -12.34 37.07
C ILE A 15 9.01 -12.69 37.56
N ALA A 16 8.08 -12.95 36.64
CA ALA A 16 6.69 -13.29 36.99
C ALA A 16 6.59 -14.60 37.78
N GLU A 17 7.31 -15.65 37.36
CA GLU A 17 7.34 -16.98 38.01
C GLU A 17 7.85 -16.90 39.45
N ARG A 18 8.87 -16.06 39.72
CA ARG A 18 9.36 -15.83 41.09
C ARG A 18 8.31 -15.21 42.02
N ALA A 19 7.46 -14.31 41.50
CA ALA A 19 6.45 -13.63 42.30
C ALA A 19 5.12 -14.41 42.42
N GLY A 20 4.83 -15.29 41.47
CA GLY A 20 3.62 -16.09 41.42
C GLY A 20 3.74 -17.27 40.45
N PRO A 21 4.17 -18.45 40.93
CA PRO A 21 4.58 -19.54 40.05
C PRO A 21 3.44 -20.18 39.24
N GLY A 22 3.82 -20.80 38.13
CA GLY A 22 3.00 -21.61 37.25
C GLY A 22 1.92 -20.80 36.54
N ARG A 23 0.67 -21.22 36.70
CA ARG A 23 -0.46 -20.64 35.97
C ARG A 23 -0.65 -19.14 36.25
N THR A 24 -0.31 -18.68 37.46
CA THR A 24 -0.41 -17.26 37.84
C THR A 24 0.51 -16.39 36.98
N ALA A 25 1.79 -16.76 36.85
CA ALA A 25 2.74 -16.07 35.99
C ALA A 25 2.31 -16.09 34.53
N ARG A 26 1.88 -17.24 34.01
CA ARG A 26 1.44 -17.37 32.61
C ARG A 26 0.23 -16.49 32.29
N LEU A 27 -0.76 -16.42 33.19
CA LEU A 27 -1.91 -15.51 33.04
C LEU A 27 -1.46 -14.05 32.98
N ALA A 28 -0.58 -13.66 33.90
CA ALA A 28 -0.11 -12.27 33.96
C ALA A 28 0.75 -11.90 32.75
N VAL A 29 1.69 -12.76 32.35
CA VAL A 29 2.55 -12.57 31.17
C VAL A 29 1.72 -12.41 29.90
N ARG A 30 0.72 -13.28 29.69
CA ARG A 30 -0.17 -13.20 28.53
C ARG A 30 -1.04 -11.94 28.55
N HIS A 31 -1.60 -11.59 29.71
CA HIS A 31 -2.43 -10.39 29.85
C HIS A 31 -1.61 -9.10 29.63
N TRP A 32 -0.44 -8.99 30.25
CA TRP A 32 0.44 -7.82 30.18
C TRP A 32 1.20 -7.74 28.85
N GLY A 33 1.28 -8.84 28.09
CA GLY A 33 2.02 -8.88 26.82
C GLY A 33 3.52 -9.06 26.98
N TRP A 34 3.96 -9.62 28.11
CA TRP A 34 5.37 -9.93 28.38
C TRP A 34 5.90 -11.11 27.56
N ASP A 35 4.99 -11.78 26.85
CA ASP A 35 5.29 -12.77 25.81
C ASP A 35 5.64 -12.14 24.44
N GLY A 36 5.55 -10.81 24.33
CA GLY A 36 5.79 -10.07 23.09
C GLY A 36 4.57 -9.93 22.17
N LEU A 37 3.41 -10.50 22.53
CA LEU A 37 2.21 -10.48 21.68
C LEU A 37 1.32 -9.24 21.88
N GLY A 38 1.77 -8.26 22.66
CA GLY A 38 1.06 -6.99 22.87
C GLY A 38 -0.04 -7.05 23.93
N GLY A 39 -0.22 -8.20 24.57
CA GLY A 39 -1.18 -8.42 25.65
C GLY A 39 -2.50 -9.00 25.17
N ALA A 40 -3.38 -9.27 26.12
CA ALA A 40 -4.73 -9.77 25.86
C ALA A 40 -5.71 -9.18 26.86
N THR A 41 -6.99 -9.19 26.49
CA THR A 41 -8.03 -8.86 27.46
C THR A 41 -8.04 -9.88 28.60
N LEU A 42 -8.50 -9.46 29.77
CA LEU A 42 -8.67 -10.34 30.93
C LEU A 42 -9.58 -11.55 30.62
N GLU A 43 -10.57 -11.35 29.76
CA GLU A 43 -11.52 -12.38 29.33
C GLU A 43 -10.84 -13.41 28.40
N THR A 44 -10.17 -12.93 27.35
CA THR A 44 -9.39 -13.78 26.44
C THR A 44 -8.35 -14.60 27.21
N THR A 45 -7.62 -13.95 28.11
CA THR A 45 -6.60 -14.61 28.94
C THR A 45 -7.20 -15.69 29.84
N GLY A 46 -8.36 -15.38 30.46
CA GLY A 46 -9.08 -16.32 31.31
C GLY A 46 -9.58 -17.55 30.56
N HIS A 47 -10.09 -17.35 29.34
CA HIS A 47 -10.55 -18.40 28.45
C HIS A 47 -9.39 -19.30 27.98
N GLU A 48 -8.35 -18.71 27.38
CA GLU A 48 -7.18 -19.42 26.81
C GLU A 48 -6.46 -20.31 27.83
N LEU A 49 -6.31 -19.82 29.07
CA LEU A 49 -5.47 -20.47 30.08
C LEU A 49 -6.28 -21.19 31.16
N GLY A 50 -7.54 -21.56 30.87
CA GLY A 50 -8.30 -22.56 31.62
C GLY A 50 -9.62 -22.09 32.25
N GLY A 51 -10.45 -21.37 31.49
CA GLY A 51 -11.86 -21.12 31.82
C GLY A 51 -12.10 -20.23 33.05
N LEU A 52 -11.24 -19.25 33.31
CA LEU A 52 -11.43 -18.32 34.43
C LEU A 52 -12.30 -17.13 34.03
N THR A 53 -13.05 -16.61 35.00
CA THR A 53 -13.78 -15.36 34.82
C THR A 53 -12.83 -14.18 34.71
N ARG A 54 -13.23 -13.16 33.96
CA ARG A 54 -12.52 -11.87 33.84
C ARG A 54 -12.10 -11.30 35.19
N GLU A 55 -13.00 -11.33 36.17
CA GLU A 55 -12.76 -10.79 37.52
C GLU A 55 -11.67 -11.57 38.26
N ARG A 56 -11.64 -12.91 38.11
CA ARG A 56 -10.60 -13.72 38.74
C ARG A 56 -9.22 -13.42 38.16
N VAL A 57 -9.11 -13.27 36.84
CA VAL A 57 -7.85 -12.89 36.19
C VAL A 57 -7.40 -11.52 36.69
N ARG A 58 -8.32 -10.54 36.78
CA ARG A 58 -8.02 -9.19 37.30
C ARG A 58 -7.39 -9.24 38.70
N GLN A 59 -7.99 -10.01 39.61
CA GLN A 59 -7.50 -10.13 40.98
C GLN A 59 -6.12 -10.78 41.07
N ILE A 60 -5.86 -11.79 40.24
CA ILE A 60 -4.56 -12.47 40.18
C ILE A 60 -3.49 -11.49 39.68
N CYS A 61 -3.74 -10.82 38.55
CA CYS A 61 -2.81 -9.84 37.98
C CYS A 61 -2.55 -8.67 38.95
N ALA A 62 -3.58 -8.13 39.59
CA ALA A 62 -3.43 -7.02 40.54
C ALA A 62 -2.59 -7.40 41.78
N ARG A 63 -2.76 -8.63 42.28
CA ARG A 63 -1.95 -9.13 43.40
C ARG A 63 -0.49 -9.31 43.00
N LEU A 64 -0.25 -9.81 41.78
CA LEU A 64 1.09 -10.06 41.27
C LEU A 64 1.82 -8.74 40.97
N SER A 65 1.15 -7.78 40.33
CA SER A 65 1.76 -6.47 40.02
C SER A 65 2.18 -5.74 41.28
N ARG A 66 1.37 -5.76 42.34
CA ARG A 66 1.74 -5.15 43.64
C ARG A 66 3.01 -5.78 44.23
N ARG A 67 3.10 -7.11 44.25
CA ARG A 67 4.29 -7.82 44.74
C ARG A 67 5.54 -7.48 43.94
N LEU A 68 5.40 -7.38 42.62
CA LEU A 68 6.50 -7.05 41.72
C LEU A 68 6.96 -5.60 41.88
N GLY A 69 6.02 -4.66 42.05
CA GLY A 69 6.33 -3.25 42.33
C GLY A 69 7.03 -3.05 43.67
N GLU A 70 6.62 -3.78 44.71
CA GLU A 70 7.27 -3.75 46.04
C GLU A 70 8.69 -4.35 46.00
N ALA A 71 8.90 -5.42 45.22
CA ALA A 71 10.18 -6.12 45.15
C ALA A 71 11.21 -5.44 44.23
N SER A 72 10.75 -4.71 43.21
CA SER A 72 11.56 -4.05 42.17
C SER A 72 12.75 -4.92 41.68
N PRO A 73 12.47 -6.09 41.07
CA PRO A 73 13.53 -7.02 40.68
C PRO A 73 14.44 -6.44 39.57
N PRO A 74 15.73 -6.82 39.53
CA PRO A 74 16.59 -6.53 38.40
C PRO A 74 16.01 -7.05 37.09
N ALA A 75 16.05 -6.23 36.05
CA ALA A 75 15.49 -6.51 34.73
C ALA A 75 16.38 -5.91 33.62
N ALA A 76 17.57 -6.49 33.43
CA ALA A 76 18.59 -5.96 32.53
C ALA A 76 18.18 -6.04 31.05
N ALA A 77 17.43 -7.08 30.65
CA ALA A 77 16.92 -7.16 29.27
C ALA A 77 15.82 -6.11 29.02
N LEU A 78 14.92 -5.88 29.99
CA LEU A 78 13.95 -4.79 29.93
C LEU A 78 14.65 -3.43 29.82
N ASP A 79 15.69 -3.18 30.61
CA ASP A 79 16.40 -1.90 30.61
C ASP A 79 17.08 -1.63 29.27
N ARG A 80 17.69 -2.65 28.67
CA ARG A 80 18.24 -2.57 27.31
C ARG A 80 17.14 -2.29 26.28
N ALA A 81 15.99 -2.95 26.40
CA ALA A 81 14.85 -2.76 25.50
C ALA A 81 14.30 -1.33 25.56
N LEU A 82 14.05 -0.82 26.76
CA LEU A 82 13.56 0.55 26.98
C LEU A 82 14.57 1.58 26.45
N ALA A 83 15.85 1.39 26.73
CA ALA A 83 16.90 2.28 26.23
C ALA A 83 17.01 2.25 24.69
N LEU A 84 16.86 1.08 24.05
CA LEU A 84 16.83 0.98 22.60
C LEU A 84 15.64 1.74 22.02
N VAL A 85 14.43 1.49 22.55
CA VAL A 85 13.20 2.14 22.06
C VAL A 85 13.29 3.65 22.23
N ALA A 86 13.71 4.14 23.40
CA ALA A 86 13.85 5.57 23.66
C ALA A 86 14.79 6.30 22.69
N ARG A 87 15.82 5.62 22.15
CA ARG A 87 16.72 6.17 21.13
C ARG A 87 16.22 6.03 19.69
N THR A 88 15.22 5.17 19.47
CA THR A 88 14.71 4.84 18.13
C THR A 88 13.42 5.58 17.80
N VAL A 89 12.64 5.98 18.82
CA VAL A 89 11.44 6.78 18.60
C VAL A 89 11.78 8.16 18.02
N PRO A 90 10.98 8.71 17.09
CA PRO A 90 9.71 8.17 16.57
C PRO A 90 9.84 6.96 15.63
N ALA A 91 9.02 5.92 15.84
CA ALA A 91 9.01 4.73 15.00
C ALA A 91 7.65 4.03 15.04
N THR A 92 7.38 3.16 14.07
CA THR A 92 6.16 2.34 14.08
C THR A 92 6.23 1.26 15.17
N THR A 93 5.09 0.81 15.69
CA THR A 93 5.11 -0.28 16.69
C THR A 93 5.66 -1.58 16.12
N GLN A 94 5.40 -1.85 14.84
CA GLN A 94 5.92 -3.01 14.13
C GLN A 94 7.43 -2.90 13.84
N GLY A 95 7.89 -1.72 13.43
CA GLY A 95 9.32 -1.43 13.24
C GLY A 95 10.11 -1.60 14.53
N LEU A 96 9.62 -1.08 15.65
CA LEU A 96 10.23 -1.30 16.96
C LEU A 96 10.23 -2.77 17.38
N ALA A 97 9.13 -3.48 17.17
CA ALA A 97 9.04 -4.90 17.50
C ALA A 97 10.09 -5.72 16.73
N ARG A 98 10.23 -5.48 15.43
CA ARG A 98 11.29 -6.10 14.60
C ARG A 98 12.68 -5.72 15.10
N ARG A 99 12.91 -4.43 15.35
CA ARG A 99 14.22 -3.94 15.80
C ARG A 99 14.68 -4.59 17.11
N LEU A 100 13.78 -4.82 18.06
CA LEU A 100 14.10 -5.53 19.31
C LEU A 100 14.60 -6.97 19.05
N ALA A 101 14.04 -7.65 18.03
CA ALA A 101 14.44 -8.98 17.63
C ALA A 101 15.76 -8.97 16.86
N ASP A 102 15.92 -8.02 15.94
CA ASP A 102 17.14 -7.86 15.12
C ASP A 102 18.37 -7.57 15.99
N GLU A 103 18.21 -6.73 17.01
CA GLU A 103 19.24 -6.44 18.04
C GLU A 103 19.39 -7.56 19.08
N ARG A 104 18.65 -8.67 18.90
CA ARG A 104 18.65 -9.86 19.76
C ARG A 104 18.31 -9.55 21.22
N ILE A 105 17.57 -8.47 21.50
CA ILE A 105 17.07 -8.16 22.84
C ILE A 105 15.88 -9.08 23.16
N SER A 106 14.99 -9.27 22.18
CA SER A 106 13.93 -10.27 22.21
C SER A 106 14.26 -11.44 21.27
N GLU A 107 13.61 -12.58 21.49
CA GLU A 107 13.77 -13.75 20.61
C GLU A 107 12.98 -13.60 19.31
N ARG A 108 11.85 -12.88 19.39
CA ARG A 108 10.91 -12.64 18.28
C ARG A 108 10.46 -11.18 18.31
N PRO A 109 9.73 -10.70 17.28
CA PRO A 109 9.17 -9.36 17.33
C PRO A 109 8.35 -9.14 18.60
N PHE A 110 8.78 -8.17 19.41
CA PHE A 110 8.19 -7.91 20.73
C PHE A 110 7.36 -6.63 20.70
N HIS A 111 6.05 -6.75 20.84
CA HIS A 111 5.15 -5.60 20.73
C HIS A 111 5.42 -4.56 21.85
N PRO A 112 5.64 -3.27 21.52
CA PRO A 112 6.03 -2.24 22.50
C PRO A 112 5.06 -2.03 23.67
N ASN A 113 3.78 -2.37 23.51
CA ASN A 113 2.82 -2.35 24.63
C ASN A 113 3.29 -3.23 25.82
N GLY A 114 3.92 -4.37 25.55
CA GLY A 114 4.47 -5.23 26.60
C GLY A 114 5.62 -4.58 27.38
N LEU A 115 6.37 -3.66 26.74
CA LEU A 115 7.41 -2.89 27.40
C LEU A 115 6.82 -1.83 28.32
N LEU A 116 5.75 -1.14 27.88
CA LEU A 116 5.06 -0.16 28.70
C LEU A 116 4.43 -0.80 29.94
N THR A 117 3.79 -1.96 29.80
CA THR A 117 3.24 -2.68 30.95
C THR A 117 4.32 -3.20 31.87
N ALA A 118 5.43 -3.72 31.33
CA ALA A 118 6.59 -4.15 32.12
C ALA A 118 7.22 -2.98 32.91
N ALA A 119 7.43 -1.85 32.24
CA ALA A 119 7.95 -0.64 32.87
C ALA A 119 7.05 -0.16 34.01
N ALA A 120 5.73 -0.07 33.77
CA ALA A 120 4.77 0.35 34.78
C ALA A 120 4.72 -0.60 36.00
N VAL A 121 4.76 -1.93 35.77
CA VAL A 121 4.70 -2.93 36.85
C VAL A 121 6.00 -2.98 37.66
N LEU A 122 7.15 -2.77 37.02
CA LEU A 122 8.47 -2.87 37.64
C LEU A 122 9.04 -1.51 38.08
N GLY A 123 8.27 -0.42 37.93
CA GLY A 123 8.65 0.93 38.36
C GLY A 123 9.78 1.53 37.53
N ARG A 124 9.77 1.32 36.20
CA ARG A 124 10.72 1.93 35.26
C ARG A 124 10.05 3.02 34.44
N GLU A 125 10.83 4.03 34.06
CA GLU A 125 10.41 5.06 33.11
C GLU A 125 10.61 4.55 31.68
N PRO A 126 9.55 4.49 30.85
CA PRO A 126 9.67 3.96 29.51
C PRO A 126 10.37 4.92 28.53
N GLY A 127 10.23 6.24 28.71
CA GLY A 127 10.78 7.26 27.81
C GLY A 127 10.07 7.38 26.45
N PHE A 128 8.96 6.66 26.27
CA PHE A 128 8.13 6.72 25.08
C PHE A 128 6.67 6.43 25.40
N ARG A 129 5.79 6.79 24.47
CA ARG A 129 4.36 6.50 24.53
C ARG A 129 3.85 6.00 23.18
N LEU A 130 2.77 5.23 23.20
CA LEU A 130 2.10 4.79 21.98
C LEU A 130 1.06 5.82 21.53
N ILE A 131 1.08 6.14 20.24
CA ILE A 131 0.12 7.05 19.62
C ILE A 131 -0.44 6.39 18.34
N GLY A 132 -1.69 6.71 18.00
CA GLY A 132 -2.29 6.32 16.73
C GLY A 132 -2.46 7.55 15.83
N VAL A 133 -2.11 7.41 14.55
CA VAL A 133 -2.36 8.40 13.50
C VAL A 133 -3.12 7.69 12.38
N ARG A 134 -4.42 7.96 12.26
CA ARG A 134 -5.32 7.19 11.39
C ARG A 134 -5.25 5.69 11.76
N ASP A 135 -4.92 4.82 10.80
CA ASP A 135 -4.72 3.38 10.94
C ASP A 135 -3.31 2.98 11.40
N VAL A 136 -2.36 3.92 11.41
CA VAL A 136 -0.96 3.68 11.74
C VAL A 136 -0.73 3.75 13.26
N ARG A 137 -0.03 2.75 13.81
CA ARG A 137 0.39 2.71 15.21
C ARG A 137 1.87 3.07 15.33
N MET A 138 2.14 4.06 16.18
CA MET A 138 3.46 4.64 16.39
C MET A 138 3.84 4.61 17.86
N ALA A 139 5.14 4.63 18.12
CA ALA A 139 5.73 5.06 19.36
C ALA A 139 6.40 6.43 19.15
N ALA A 140 6.20 7.33 20.10
CA ALA A 140 6.77 8.67 20.09
C ALA A 140 7.49 8.94 21.42
N PRO A 141 8.49 9.84 21.43
CA PRO A 141 9.17 10.26 22.66
C PRO A 141 8.17 10.73 23.73
N ASP A 142 8.49 10.43 24.99
CA ASP A 142 7.79 10.96 26.17
C ASP A 142 8.82 11.38 27.23
N PRO A 143 8.92 12.69 27.56
CA PRO A 143 8.07 13.80 27.10
C PRO A 143 8.26 14.12 25.61
N PRO A 144 7.23 14.71 24.95
CA PRO A 144 7.31 15.05 23.53
C PRO A 144 8.31 16.19 23.28
N ASP A 145 9.04 16.12 22.17
CA ASP A 145 9.84 17.24 21.66
C ASP A 145 8.91 18.30 21.05
N PRO A 146 8.89 19.55 21.55
CA PRO A 146 8.01 20.60 21.04
C PRO A 146 8.35 21.05 19.60
N SER A 147 9.55 20.72 19.11
CA SER A 147 9.97 21.05 17.74
C SER A 147 9.50 20.02 16.70
N VAL A 148 9.05 18.83 17.15
CA VAL A 148 8.68 17.72 16.27
C VAL A 148 7.24 17.27 16.52
N ASP A 149 6.34 17.59 15.60
CA ASP A 149 5.00 17.01 15.59
C ASP A 149 4.99 15.68 14.82
N VAL A 150 5.21 14.59 15.54
CA VAL A 150 5.17 13.22 15.01
C VAL A 150 3.82 12.91 14.34
N ARG A 151 2.71 13.44 14.86
CA ARG A 151 1.37 13.16 14.30
C ARG A 151 1.21 13.85 12.96
N ALA A 152 1.62 15.11 12.85
CA ALA A 152 1.59 15.86 11.61
C ALA A 152 2.53 15.24 10.56
N ALA A 153 3.73 14.83 10.94
CA ALA A 153 4.68 14.19 10.03
C ALA A 153 4.12 12.88 9.44
N VAL A 154 3.56 11.99 10.26
CA VAL A 154 2.95 10.74 9.78
C VAL A 154 1.72 11.01 8.89
N ALA A 155 0.90 12.01 9.25
CA ALA A 155 -0.22 12.41 8.40
C ALA A 155 0.24 12.92 7.03
N ALA A 156 1.30 13.72 6.99
CA ALA A 156 1.89 14.23 5.75
C ALA A 156 2.44 13.10 4.87
N VAL A 157 3.11 12.09 5.43
CA VAL A 157 3.55 10.89 4.69
C VAL A 157 2.36 10.17 4.04
N LEU A 158 1.28 9.93 4.79
CA LEU A 158 0.10 9.24 4.27
C LEU A 158 -0.61 10.07 3.18
N ASP A 159 -0.67 11.39 3.33
CA ASP A 159 -1.30 12.28 2.36
C ASP A 159 -0.47 12.41 1.08
N ALA A 160 0.85 12.54 1.21
CA ALA A 160 1.77 12.55 0.07
C ALA A 160 1.69 11.23 -0.70
N ALA A 161 1.76 10.08 -0.01
CA ALA A 161 1.64 8.76 -0.64
C ALA A 161 0.33 8.62 -1.44
N ARG A 162 -0.82 8.96 -0.83
CA ARG A 162 -2.11 8.93 -1.53
C ARG A 162 -2.18 9.91 -2.69
N ALA A 163 -1.61 11.10 -2.55
CA ALA A 163 -1.60 12.10 -3.62
C ALA A 163 -0.79 11.64 -4.83
N VAL A 164 0.40 11.07 -4.61
CA VAL A 164 1.27 10.54 -5.67
C VAL A 164 0.62 9.33 -6.34
N VAL A 165 0.12 8.34 -5.57
CA VAL A 165 -0.57 7.17 -6.13
C VAL A 165 -1.82 7.58 -6.92
N ARG A 166 -2.58 8.58 -6.47
CA ARG A 166 -3.74 9.09 -7.23
C ARG A 166 -3.34 9.68 -8.59
N ARG A 167 -2.20 10.38 -8.63
CA ARG A 167 -1.67 11.03 -9.83
C ARG A 167 -1.01 10.03 -10.80
N ALA A 168 -0.25 9.08 -10.29
CA ALA A 168 0.64 8.23 -11.08
C ALA A 168 0.34 6.72 -10.98
N GLY A 169 -0.65 6.30 -10.19
CA GLY A 169 -0.97 4.89 -9.96
C GLY A 169 -0.01 4.15 -9.03
N ALA A 170 1.24 4.60 -8.94
CA ALA A 170 2.25 4.11 -8.02
C ALA A 170 3.01 5.28 -7.38
N ALA A 171 3.70 5.00 -6.29
CA ALA A 171 4.63 5.91 -5.62
C ALA A 171 5.94 5.18 -5.31
N ARG A 172 7.01 5.96 -5.16
CA ARG A 172 8.32 5.48 -4.72
C ARG A 172 8.65 6.08 -3.37
N VAL A 173 9.25 5.30 -2.48
CA VAL A 173 9.54 5.73 -1.10
C VAL A 173 10.34 7.03 -1.05
N ASP A 174 11.42 7.13 -1.83
CA ASP A 174 12.29 8.32 -1.87
C ASP A 174 11.58 9.60 -2.34
N GLU A 175 10.62 9.49 -3.27
CA GLU A 175 9.78 10.60 -3.73
C GLU A 175 8.91 11.12 -2.58
N ILE A 176 8.32 10.21 -1.79
CA ILE A 176 7.50 10.58 -0.64
C ILE A 176 8.35 11.23 0.45
N THR A 177 9.52 10.65 0.76
CA THR A 177 10.47 11.24 1.71
C THR A 177 10.88 12.64 1.28
N GLY A 178 11.26 12.82 0.01
CA GLY A 178 11.65 14.11 -0.55
C GLY A 178 10.51 15.14 -0.52
N GLN A 179 9.28 14.73 -0.85
CA GLN A 179 8.12 15.62 -0.82
C GLN A 179 7.79 16.08 0.61
N VAL A 180 7.77 15.16 1.57
CA VAL A 180 7.48 15.48 2.98
C VAL A 180 8.59 16.34 3.58
N GLY A 181 9.86 16.05 3.28
CA GLY A 181 11.00 16.84 3.76
C GLY A 181 11.07 18.24 3.15
N ALA A 182 10.49 18.47 1.97
CA ALA A 182 10.39 19.80 1.37
C ALA A 182 9.24 20.63 1.95
N GLU A 183 8.10 19.99 2.25
CA GLU A 183 6.89 20.66 2.74
C GLU A 183 6.88 20.84 4.25
N SER A 184 7.62 20.02 4.99
CA SER A 184 7.69 20.02 6.45
C SER A 184 9.15 19.99 6.91
N ALA A 185 9.51 20.73 7.97
CA ALA A 185 10.77 20.54 8.69
C ALA A 185 10.82 19.21 9.47
N ALA A 186 10.05 18.21 9.01
CA ALA A 186 9.86 16.95 9.69
C ALA A 186 11.09 16.07 9.53
N TRP A 187 11.53 15.48 10.64
CA TRP A 187 12.46 14.37 10.65
C TRP A 187 11.75 13.15 10.04
N VAL A 188 12.02 12.87 8.76
CA VAL A 188 11.46 11.73 8.02
C VAL A 188 12.55 11.15 7.13
N ASP A 189 12.74 9.84 7.21
CA ASP A 189 13.63 9.06 6.34
C ASP A 189 12.86 7.95 5.61
N ASP A 190 13.51 7.33 4.63
CA ASP A 190 12.94 6.27 3.80
C ASP A 190 12.48 5.05 4.61
N GLY A 191 13.16 4.74 5.72
CA GLY A 191 12.81 3.63 6.60
C GLY A 191 11.49 3.90 7.31
N LEU A 192 11.34 5.10 7.89
CA LEU A 192 10.09 5.54 8.51
C LEU A 192 8.95 5.60 7.50
N VAL A 193 9.18 6.16 6.31
CA VAL A 193 8.16 6.20 5.24
C VAL A 193 7.70 4.79 4.91
N THR A 194 8.64 3.87 4.66
CA THR A 194 8.36 2.46 4.35
C THR A 194 7.52 1.81 5.44
N ASP A 195 7.92 1.95 6.70
CA ASP A 195 7.22 1.39 7.86
C ASP A 195 5.81 1.98 8.04
N VAL A 196 5.63 3.28 7.75
CA VAL A 196 4.33 3.96 7.85
C VAL A 196 3.39 3.50 6.74
N VAL A 197 3.83 3.52 5.47
CA VAL A 197 2.96 3.16 4.34
C VAL A 197 2.62 1.67 4.32
N SER A 198 3.56 0.80 4.76
CA SER A 198 3.37 -0.65 4.77
C SER A 198 2.44 -1.18 5.86
N GLN A 199 2.06 -0.34 6.83
CA GLN A 199 1.06 -0.71 7.84
C GLN A 199 -0.37 -0.69 7.31
N SER A 200 -0.64 0.04 6.23
CA SER A 200 -2.01 0.12 5.72
C SER A 200 -2.38 -1.17 5.01
N ALA A 201 -3.62 -1.64 5.21
CA ALA A 201 -4.10 -2.89 4.61
C ALA A 201 -4.24 -2.83 3.09
N ASP A 202 -4.24 -1.61 2.52
CA ASP A 202 -4.32 -1.38 1.09
C ASP A 202 -2.94 -1.32 0.39
N PHE A 203 -1.85 -1.42 1.15
CA PHE A 203 -0.49 -1.32 0.66
C PHE A 203 -0.06 -2.57 -0.12
N THR A 204 0.66 -2.37 -1.22
CA THR A 204 1.26 -3.47 -1.98
C THR A 204 2.57 -3.03 -2.62
N TRP A 205 3.63 -3.80 -2.40
CA TRP A 205 4.89 -3.67 -3.13
C TRP A 205 4.68 -4.02 -4.61
N LEU A 206 5.13 -3.13 -5.50
CA LEU A 206 5.30 -3.42 -6.91
C LEU A 206 6.75 -3.86 -7.17
N GLU A 207 7.72 -3.20 -6.53
CA GLU A 207 9.12 -3.59 -6.55
C GLU A 207 9.81 -3.12 -5.26
N HIS A 208 10.24 -4.08 -4.43
CA HIS A 208 10.79 -3.76 -3.11
C HIS A 208 12.19 -3.11 -3.19
N GLU A 209 13.04 -3.53 -4.13
CA GLU A 209 14.44 -3.08 -4.21
C GLU A 209 14.58 -1.59 -4.47
N THR A 210 13.69 -1.03 -5.28
CA THR A 210 13.68 0.39 -5.66
C THR A 210 12.60 1.19 -4.94
N GLY A 211 11.83 0.54 -4.06
CA GLY A 211 10.82 1.17 -3.21
C GLY A 211 9.52 1.53 -3.92
N TRP A 212 9.15 0.88 -5.03
CA TRP A 212 7.87 1.12 -5.72
C TRP A 212 6.72 0.39 -5.03
N PHE A 213 5.66 1.13 -4.72
CA PHE A 213 4.45 0.58 -4.15
C PHE A 213 3.19 1.21 -4.75
N SER A 214 2.05 0.59 -4.46
CA SER A 214 0.72 1.09 -4.78
C SER A 214 -0.21 0.97 -3.57
N LEU A 215 -1.33 1.69 -3.62
CA LEU A 215 -2.40 1.62 -2.62
C LEU A 215 -3.69 1.21 -3.33
N SER A 216 -4.22 0.02 -3.02
CA SER A 216 -5.42 -0.53 -3.66
C SER A 216 -6.69 0.27 -3.37
N SER A 217 -6.74 1.02 -2.26
CA SER A 217 -7.83 1.95 -1.97
C SER A 217 -7.91 3.11 -2.97
N VAL A 218 -6.83 3.38 -3.70
CA VAL A 218 -6.74 4.39 -4.75
C VAL A 218 -6.95 3.74 -6.13
N ALA A 219 -8.04 2.97 -6.24
CA ALA A 219 -8.41 2.23 -7.45
C ALA A 219 -8.62 3.15 -8.67
N ARG A 220 -9.08 4.38 -8.44
CA ARG A 220 -9.20 5.40 -9.50
C ARG A 220 -7.98 6.32 -9.48
N ASN A 221 -7.02 5.98 -10.33
CA ASN A 221 -5.85 6.81 -10.58
C ASN A 221 -5.78 7.24 -12.06
N ALA A 222 -4.92 8.21 -12.33
CA ALA A 222 -4.79 8.79 -13.66
C ALA A 222 -4.21 7.80 -14.69
N VAL A 223 -3.34 6.86 -14.28
CA VAL A 223 -2.86 5.76 -15.15
C VAL A 223 -4.01 4.85 -15.57
N ALA A 224 -4.79 4.33 -14.61
CA ALA A 224 -5.94 3.47 -14.89
C ALA A 224 -6.92 4.14 -15.88
N SER A 225 -7.15 5.44 -15.71
CA SER A 225 -8.01 6.21 -16.62
C SER A 225 -7.45 6.26 -18.05
N ARG A 226 -6.12 6.40 -18.22
CA ARG A 226 -5.46 6.46 -19.53
C ARG A 226 -5.39 5.08 -20.18
N VAL A 227 -5.10 4.05 -19.40
CA VAL A 227 -5.15 2.65 -19.84
C VAL A 227 -6.54 2.32 -20.38
N ALA A 228 -7.60 2.66 -19.64
CA ALA A 228 -8.97 2.46 -20.11
C ALA A 228 -9.29 3.23 -21.41
N LYS A 229 -8.79 4.47 -21.56
CA LYS A 229 -8.93 5.26 -22.79
C LYS A 229 -8.23 4.60 -23.99
N ILE A 230 -7.00 4.14 -23.83
CA ILE A 230 -6.24 3.51 -24.92
C ILE A 230 -6.89 2.18 -25.30
N LEU A 231 -7.20 1.33 -24.31
CA LEU A 231 -7.80 0.03 -24.54
C LEU A 231 -9.24 0.09 -25.08
N SER A 232 -10.01 1.16 -24.82
CA SER A 232 -11.34 1.32 -25.43
C SER A 232 -11.26 1.47 -26.95
N VAL A 233 -10.13 1.98 -27.47
CA VAL A 233 -9.93 2.23 -28.90
C VAL A 233 -9.24 1.06 -29.60
N SER A 234 -8.20 0.49 -28.99
CA SER A 234 -7.38 -0.54 -29.65
C SER A 234 -7.65 -1.97 -29.17
N GLY A 235 -8.31 -2.15 -28.02
CA GLY A 235 -8.53 -3.44 -27.36
C GLY A 235 -7.26 -4.11 -26.80
N SER A 236 -6.13 -3.90 -27.47
CA SER A 236 -4.79 -4.32 -27.04
C SER A 236 -3.74 -3.31 -27.50
N VAL A 237 -2.62 -3.24 -26.80
CA VAL A 237 -1.51 -2.32 -27.10
C VAL A 237 -0.21 -2.86 -26.52
N SER A 238 0.92 -2.62 -27.17
CA SER A 238 2.23 -2.94 -26.58
C SER A 238 2.48 -2.11 -25.33
N LEU A 239 3.24 -2.65 -24.38
CA LEU A 239 3.57 -1.97 -23.12
C LEU A 239 4.33 -0.66 -23.38
N SER A 240 5.28 -0.68 -24.33
CA SER A 240 6.03 0.52 -24.71
C SER A 240 5.14 1.57 -25.38
N ASP A 241 4.23 1.18 -26.29
CA ASP A 241 3.28 2.13 -26.86
C ASP A 241 2.37 2.71 -25.79
N LEU A 242 1.87 1.89 -24.87
CA LEU A 242 1.03 2.33 -23.75
C LEU A 242 1.79 3.34 -22.88
N HIS A 243 3.05 3.03 -22.56
CA HIS A 243 3.93 3.88 -21.76
C HIS A 243 4.13 5.25 -22.40
N GLU A 244 4.48 5.28 -23.69
CA GLU A 244 4.62 6.51 -24.46
C GLU A 244 3.32 7.33 -24.49
N GLY A 245 2.19 6.66 -24.71
CA GLY A 245 0.88 7.30 -24.73
C GLY A 245 0.56 7.97 -23.39
N ILE A 246 0.79 7.28 -22.28
CA ILE A 246 0.61 7.83 -20.93
C ILE A 246 1.56 9.00 -20.69
N CYS A 247 2.85 8.87 -21.04
CA CYS A 247 3.85 9.93 -20.84
C CYS A 247 3.55 11.21 -21.65
N ARG A 248 2.87 11.07 -22.79
CA ARG A 248 2.48 12.19 -23.65
C ARG A 248 1.35 13.06 -23.06
N ASP A 249 0.53 12.50 -22.17
CA ASP A 249 -0.60 13.21 -21.57
C ASP A 249 -0.13 14.33 -20.63
N GLU A 250 -0.62 15.55 -20.83
CA GLU A 250 -0.25 16.73 -20.04
C GLU A 250 -0.49 16.52 -18.53
N ARG A 251 -1.53 15.77 -18.17
CA ARG A 251 -1.83 15.44 -16.76
C ARG A 251 -0.86 14.44 -16.15
N MET A 252 -0.04 13.79 -16.98
CA MET A 252 1.03 12.88 -16.59
C MET A 252 2.39 13.57 -16.66
N ARG A 253 2.45 14.91 -16.77
CA ARG A 253 3.72 15.62 -16.73
C ARG A 253 4.48 15.31 -15.43
N GLY A 254 5.74 14.88 -15.56
CA GLY A 254 6.56 14.43 -14.43
C GLY A 254 6.32 12.96 -14.04
N PHE A 255 5.50 12.22 -14.78
CA PHE A 255 5.39 10.78 -14.65
C PHE A 255 6.69 10.11 -15.10
N ALA A 256 7.32 9.38 -14.19
CA ALA A 256 8.60 8.72 -14.40
C ALA A 256 8.55 7.23 -14.00
N VAL A 257 7.38 6.60 -14.16
CA VAL A 257 7.20 5.18 -13.80
C VAL A 257 7.84 4.30 -14.89
N PRO A 258 8.72 3.35 -14.54
CA PRO A 258 9.29 2.40 -15.49
C PRO A 258 8.24 1.47 -16.11
N GLU A 259 8.47 0.99 -17.35
CA GLU A 259 7.55 0.07 -18.04
C GLU A 259 7.19 -1.17 -17.21
N ARG A 260 8.17 -1.79 -16.54
CA ARG A 260 7.92 -2.94 -15.64
C ARG A 260 6.92 -2.63 -14.52
N ILE A 261 6.97 -1.41 -13.96
CA ILE A 261 6.04 -1.00 -12.90
C ILE A 261 4.66 -0.68 -13.50
N LEU A 262 4.63 -0.12 -14.71
CA LEU A 262 3.38 0.05 -15.45
C LEU A 262 2.71 -1.30 -15.77
N ALA A 263 3.47 -2.31 -16.17
CA ALA A 263 2.96 -3.67 -16.39
C ALA A 263 2.34 -4.25 -15.11
N GLU A 264 3.04 -4.14 -13.98
CA GLU A 264 2.53 -4.55 -12.67
C GLU A 264 1.24 -3.81 -12.29
N LEU A 265 1.16 -2.50 -12.56
CA LEU A 265 -0.07 -1.74 -12.35
C LEU A 265 -1.20 -2.24 -13.24
N CYS A 266 -0.95 -2.45 -14.54
CA CYS A 266 -1.93 -2.95 -15.50
C CYS A 266 -2.46 -4.34 -15.12
N ALA A 267 -1.60 -5.25 -14.66
CA ALA A 267 -1.99 -6.59 -14.23
C ALA A 267 -2.93 -6.61 -13.01
N ARG A 268 -3.00 -5.50 -12.26
CA ARG A 268 -3.90 -5.34 -11.10
C ARG A 268 -5.20 -4.60 -11.45
N LEU A 269 -5.34 -4.07 -12.66
CA LEU A 269 -6.56 -3.39 -13.09
C LEU A 269 -7.66 -4.41 -13.43
N PRO A 270 -8.89 -4.23 -12.93
CA PRO A 270 -10.00 -5.10 -13.29
C PRO A 270 -10.25 -5.10 -14.81
N GLY A 271 -10.33 -6.30 -15.40
CA GLY A 271 -10.61 -6.48 -16.83
C GLY A 271 -9.42 -6.18 -17.76
N VAL A 272 -8.21 -6.10 -17.22
CA VAL A 272 -6.97 -5.91 -17.97
C VAL A 272 -6.03 -7.08 -17.69
N SER A 273 -5.51 -7.66 -18.76
CA SER A 273 -4.52 -8.73 -18.74
C SER A 273 -3.21 -8.22 -19.36
N VAL A 274 -2.07 -8.61 -18.78
CA VAL A 274 -0.75 -8.39 -19.38
C VAL A 274 -0.20 -9.74 -19.83
N ARG A 275 0.08 -9.88 -21.13
CA ARG A 275 0.63 -11.08 -21.75
C ARG A 275 1.94 -10.71 -22.42
N GLU A 276 3.05 -11.19 -21.85
CA GLU A 276 4.40 -10.75 -22.25
C GLU A 276 4.47 -9.22 -22.21
N ASP A 277 4.66 -8.56 -23.36
CA ASP A 277 4.71 -7.10 -23.49
C ASP A 277 3.43 -6.50 -24.09
N VAL A 278 2.30 -7.23 -24.07
CA VAL A 278 1.02 -6.74 -24.60
C VAL A 278 -0.01 -6.60 -23.49
N VAL A 279 -0.58 -5.41 -23.38
CA VAL A 279 -1.68 -5.11 -22.48
C VAL A 279 -2.99 -5.27 -23.24
N VAL A 280 -3.91 -6.09 -22.72
CA VAL A 280 -5.15 -6.47 -23.37
C VAL A 280 -6.32 -6.19 -22.44
N ALA A 281 -7.39 -5.58 -22.96
CA ALA A 281 -8.66 -5.55 -22.24
C ALA A 281 -9.42 -6.86 -22.46
N ASP A 282 -9.86 -7.49 -21.38
CA ASP A 282 -10.68 -8.71 -21.45
C ASP A 282 -12.02 -8.44 -22.17
N ALA A 283 -12.59 -7.26 -21.89
CA ALA A 283 -13.70 -6.67 -22.61
C ALA A 283 -13.45 -5.15 -22.73
N PRO A 284 -13.09 -4.65 -23.93
CA PRO A 284 -12.84 -3.22 -24.13
C PRO A 284 -14.09 -2.40 -23.76
N PRO A 285 -13.97 -1.40 -22.87
CA PRO A 285 -15.10 -0.53 -22.57
C PRO A 285 -15.47 0.28 -23.82
N PRO A 286 -16.76 0.60 -24.03
CA PRO A 286 -17.17 1.40 -25.18
C PRO A 286 -16.52 2.80 -25.12
N PRO A 287 -15.91 3.29 -26.22
CA PRO A 287 -15.26 4.60 -26.26
C PRO A 287 -16.13 5.76 -25.76
N GLU A 288 -17.44 5.70 -25.97
CA GLU A 288 -18.42 6.71 -25.56
C GLU A 288 -18.52 6.89 -24.04
N GLU A 289 -18.20 5.85 -23.26
CA GLU A 289 -18.28 5.88 -21.80
C GLU A 289 -16.99 6.42 -21.15
N VAL A 290 -15.87 6.39 -21.88
CA VAL A 290 -14.53 6.66 -21.33
C VAL A 290 -13.90 7.91 -21.94
N LEU A 291 -14.16 8.18 -23.22
CA LEU A 291 -13.59 9.30 -23.95
C LEU A 291 -14.46 10.54 -23.81
N GLU A 292 -13.82 11.70 -23.64
CA GLU A 292 -14.55 12.96 -23.73
C GLU A 292 -14.88 13.30 -25.19
N ARG A 293 -15.88 14.16 -25.40
CA ARG A 293 -16.45 14.44 -26.73
C ARG A 293 -15.40 14.76 -27.80
N THR A 294 -14.39 15.56 -27.49
CA THR A 294 -13.34 15.91 -28.46
C THR A 294 -12.42 14.73 -28.78
N GLU A 295 -12.06 13.91 -27.79
CA GLU A 295 -11.28 12.69 -28.02
C GLU A 295 -12.06 11.73 -28.90
N LEU A 296 -13.34 11.50 -28.58
CA LEU A 296 -14.21 10.63 -29.36
C LEU A 296 -14.37 11.10 -30.81
N THR A 297 -14.53 12.41 -31.05
CA THR A 297 -14.59 12.96 -32.41
C THR A 297 -13.30 12.72 -33.19
N LEU A 298 -12.13 12.92 -32.56
CA LEU A 298 -10.83 12.67 -33.19
C LEU A 298 -10.63 11.19 -33.50
N VAL A 299 -10.96 10.31 -32.56
CA VAL A 299 -10.86 8.85 -32.75
C VAL A 299 -11.76 8.41 -33.91
N ARG A 300 -13.02 8.85 -33.94
CA ARG A 300 -13.95 8.52 -35.03
C ARG A 300 -13.47 9.04 -36.39
N ALA A 301 -12.87 10.23 -36.43
CA ALA A 301 -12.30 10.78 -37.66
C ALA A 301 -11.13 9.92 -38.17
N LEU A 302 -10.25 9.47 -37.27
CA LEU A 302 -9.16 8.55 -37.61
C LEU A 302 -9.68 7.17 -38.05
N GLN A 303 -10.64 6.60 -37.33
CA GLN A 303 -11.26 5.32 -37.69
C GLN A 303 -11.93 5.38 -39.06
N ALA A 304 -12.67 6.46 -39.36
CA ALA A 304 -13.29 6.67 -40.67
C ALA A 304 -12.26 6.83 -41.81
N ALA A 305 -11.04 7.25 -41.49
CA ALA A 305 -9.92 7.36 -42.43
C ALA A 305 -9.06 6.09 -42.53
N GLY A 306 -9.45 4.99 -41.87
CA GLY A 306 -8.71 3.72 -41.89
C GLY A 306 -7.60 3.61 -40.84
N GLY A 307 -7.67 4.43 -39.77
CA GLY A 307 -6.74 4.39 -38.63
C GLY A 307 -5.66 5.47 -38.67
N GLU A 308 -5.43 6.09 -39.82
CA GLU A 308 -4.44 7.15 -40.02
C GLU A 308 -4.99 8.27 -40.91
N ALA A 309 -4.55 9.51 -40.67
CA ALA A 309 -4.94 10.64 -41.51
C ALA A 309 -3.91 11.75 -41.52
N SER A 310 -3.94 12.56 -42.58
CA SER A 310 -3.20 13.82 -42.61
C SER A 310 -3.78 14.82 -41.61
N ARG A 311 -2.94 15.72 -41.10
CA ARG A 311 -3.36 16.82 -40.25
C ARG A 311 -4.53 17.62 -40.85
N SER A 312 -4.44 17.90 -42.15
CA SER A 312 -5.43 18.72 -42.86
C SER A 312 -6.80 18.02 -42.93
N ASP A 313 -6.82 16.71 -43.12
CA ASP A 313 -8.06 15.94 -43.18
C ASP A 313 -8.69 15.76 -41.80
N LEU A 314 -7.88 15.55 -40.76
CA LEU A 314 -8.35 15.55 -39.37
C LEU A 314 -8.93 16.90 -38.97
N GLU A 315 -8.24 18.00 -39.27
CA GLU A 315 -8.74 19.35 -38.99
C GLU A 315 -10.09 19.58 -39.68
N ARG A 316 -10.22 19.20 -40.97
CA ARG A 316 -11.48 19.33 -41.72
C ARG A 316 -12.60 18.53 -41.08
N ALA A 317 -12.37 17.25 -40.77
CA ALA A 317 -13.37 16.36 -40.18
C ALA A 317 -13.81 16.82 -38.78
N CYS A 318 -12.86 17.20 -37.92
CA CYS A 318 -13.16 17.64 -36.56
C CYS A 318 -13.86 19.01 -36.52
N ILE A 319 -13.48 19.96 -37.40
CA ILE A 319 -14.17 21.26 -37.49
C ILE A 319 -15.60 21.08 -37.98
N ALA A 320 -15.83 20.20 -38.98
CA ALA A 320 -17.18 19.87 -39.44
C ALA A 320 -18.05 19.27 -38.31
N ALA A 321 -17.43 18.57 -37.35
CA ALA A 321 -18.08 18.04 -36.15
C ALA A 321 -18.14 19.04 -34.96
N GLY A 322 -17.80 20.32 -35.19
CA GLY A 322 -17.92 21.39 -34.20
C GLY A 322 -16.80 21.44 -33.16
N VAL A 323 -15.62 20.89 -33.46
CA VAL A 323 -14.43 20.99 -32.60
C VAL A 323 -13.60 22.20 -33.01
N THR A 324 -13.14 22.98 -32.04
CA THR A 324 -12.29 24.16 -32.31
C THR A 324 -10.87 23.74 -32.72
N ARG A 325 -10.21 24.58 -33.54
CA ARG A 325 -8.82 24.34 -33.94
C ARG A 325 -7.84 24.29 -32.75
N SER A 326 -8.10 25.09 -31.72
CA SER A 326 -7.33 25.06 -30.47
C SER A 326 -7.43 23.71 -29.77
N SER A 327 -8.64 23.15 -29.65
CA SER A 327 -8.86 21.83 -29.06
C SER A 327 -8.19 20.72 -29.87
N ILE A 328 -8.23 20.80 -31.21
CA ILE A 328 -7.53 19.84 -32.08
C ILE A 328 -6.01 19.90 -31.83
N ASN A 329 -5.44 21.10 -31.82
CA ASN A 329 -3.99 21.29 -31.57
C ASN A 329 -3.56 20.72 -30.23
N ASN A 330 -4.32 21.00 -29.17
CA ASN A 330 -4.04 20.48 -27.84
C ASN A 330 -4.08 18.93 -27.84
N ARG A 331 -5.06 18.32 -28.50
CA ARG A 331 -5.17 16.85 -28.54
C ARG A 331 -4.11 16.18 -29.40
N LEU A 332 -3.72 16.76 -30.53
CA LEU A 332 -2.60 16.23 -31.31
C LEU A 332 -1.27 16.30 -30.54
N ALA A 333 -1.12 17.31 -29.68
CA ALA A 333 0.06 17.47 -28.83
C ALA A 333 0.09 16.48 -27.65
N TYR A 334 -1.03 16.31 -26.93
CA TYR A 334 -1.04 15.66 -25.63
C TYR A 334 -1.96 14.44 -25.50
N SER A 335 -2.68 14.04 -26.56
CA SER A 335 -3.59 12.90 -26.42
C SER A 335 -2.81 11.58 -26.25
N PRO A 336 -3.16 10.75 -25.27
CA PRO A 336 -2.59 9.41 -25.13
C PRO A 336 -3.04 8.46 -26.26
N LEU A 337 -4.09 8.82 -27.00
CA LEU A 337 -4.71 7.99 -28.04
C LEU A 337 -4.05 8.13 -29.42
N ILE A 338 -3.27 9.19 -29.61
CA ILE A 338 -2.77 9.61 -30.92
C ILE A 338 -1.26 9.41 -30.98
N VAL A 339 -0.78 8.87 -32.10
CA VAL A 339 0.64 8.81 -32.44
C VAL A 339 0.95 9.78 -33.57
N ASP A 340 2.08 10.48 -33.47
CA ASP A 340 2.62 11.31 -34.56
C ASP A 340 3.48 10.41 -35.44
N LEU A 341 3.02 10.18 -36.68
CA LEU A 341 3.69 9.31 -37.65
C LEU A 341 4.74 10.09 -38.47
N GLY A 342 4.97 11.36 -38.14
CA GLY A 342 5.80 12.27 -38.92
C GLY A 342 5.08 12.79 -40.16
N GLN A 343 5.72 13.72 -40.87
CA GLN A 343 5.21 14.30 -42.12
C GLN A 343 3.78 14.86 -42.01
N ARG A 344 3.38 15.33 -40.82
CA ARG A 344 2.02 15.82 -40.52
C ARG A 344 0.94 14.73 -40.68
N ARG A 345 1.28 13.47 -40.44
CA ARG A 345 0.34 12.34 -40.35
C ARG A 345 0.18 11.91 -38.90
N TYR A 346 -1.03 11.51 -38.56
CA TYR A 346 -1.37 11.03 -37.23
C TYR A 346 -2.13 9.70 -37.33
N GLY A 347 -1.90 8.82 -36.36
CA GLY A 347 -2.55 7.51 -36.28
C GLY A 347 -3.16 7.27 -34.90
N LEU A 348 -3.95 6.20 -34.80
CA LEU A 348 -4.42 5.67 -33.52
C LEU A 348 -3.35 4.79 -32.87
N ARG A 349 -3.11 5.02 -31.58
CA ARG A 349 -2.19 4.19 -30.81
C ARG A 349 -2.75 2.76 -30.67
N GLY A 350 -1.89 1.76 -30.85
CA GLY A 350 -2.29 0.35 -30.84
C GLY A 350 -2.93 -0.15 -32.15
N ALA A 351 -3.08 0.71 -33.18
CA ALA A 351 -3.48 0.29 -34.52
C ALA A 351 -2.26 -0.36 -35.23
N GLY A 352 -2.01 -1.63 -34.93
CA GLY A 352 -0.90 -2.40 -35.52
C GLY A 352 -0.53 -3.66 -34.73
N SER A 353 -0.82 -3.69 -33.43
CA SER A 353 -0.58 -4.86 -32.56
C SER A 353 -1.62 -5.98 -32.70
N GLY A 354 -2.55 -5.87 -33.67
CA GLY A 354 -3.65 -6.81 -33.93
C GLY A 354 -3.39 -7.90 -34.97
N GLU A 355 -2.22 -7.95 -35.62
CA GLU A 355 -1.86 -9.05 -36.52
C GLU A 355 -1.35 -10.26 -35.70
N GLY A 356 -2.27 -11.02 -35.11
CA GLY A 356 -1.91 -12.22 -34.35
C GLY A 356 -3.04 -13.06 -33.76
N VAL A 357 -4.30 -12.66 -33.86
CA VAL A 357 -5.44 -13.54 -33.52
C VAL A 357 -6.19 -13.86 -34.80
N GLY A 358 -5.77 -14.97 -35.42
CA GLY A 358 -6.17 -15.39 -36.75
C GLY A 358 -7.68 -15.58 -36.93
N GLN A 359 -8.14 -15.14 -38.10
CA GLN A 359 -9.35 -15.66 -38.71
C GLN A 359 -9.19 -17.16 -39.02
N GLY A 360 -10.19 -17.95 -38.63
CA GLY A 360 -10.68 -19.12 -39.36
C GLY A 360 -9.67 -20.24 -39.68
N GLY A 361 -9.54 -21.20 -38.77
CA GLY A 361 -8.98 -22.51 -39.05
C GLY A 361 -9.80 -23.61 -38.38
N ALA A 362 -10.72 -24.21 -39.12
CA ALA A 362 -11.52 -25.35 -38.68
C ALA A 362 -10.66 -26.61 -38.53
N TRP A 363 -10.50 -27.11 -37.30
CA TRP A 363 -10.14 -28.48 -36.94
C TRP A 363 -10.91 -28.78 -35.64
N GLY A 364 -11.89 -29.66 -35.62
CA GLY A 364 -11.69 -31.11 -35.66
C GLY A 364 -11.78 -31.62 -34.21
N GLY A 365 -12.95 -32.14 -33.82
CA GLY A 365 -13.22 -32.52 -32.44
C GLY A 365 -12.35 -33.69 -31.93
N ALA A 366 -12.03 -33.66 -30.65
CA ALA A 366 -11.75 -34.84 -29.84
C ALA A 366 -11.91 -34.51 -28.34
N GLU A 367 -12.90 -35.18 -27.75
CA GLU A 367 -13.06 -35.65 -26.37
C GLU A 367 -12.56 -34.84 -25.17
N ALA A 368 -13.54 -34.54 -24.31
CA ALA A 368 -13.37 -34.12 -22.93
C ALA A 368 -13.09 -35.32 -22.01
N THR A 369 -12.20 -35.13 -21.03
CA THR A 369 -12.34 -35.71 -19.68
C THR A 369 -11.87 -34.72 -18.62
N PRO A 370 -12.45 -34.73 -17.40
CA PRO A 370 -12.50 -33.57 -16.52
C PRO A 370 -11.59 -33.73 -15.30
N GLU A 371 -10.80 -32.72 -14.94
CA GLU A 371 -10.44 -32.50 -13.53
C GLU A 371 -9.82 -31.12 -13.28
N SER A 372 -10.42 -30.42 -12.33
CA SER A 372 -9.89 -29.36 -11.44
C SER A 372 -10.75 -28.09 -11.46
N THR A 373 -11.78 -28.12 -10.64
CA THR A 373 -12.63 -26.98 -10.28
C THR A 373 -11.81 -25.96 -9.45
N PRO A 374 -11.65 -24.69 -9.87
CA PRO A 374 -11.22 -23.63 -8.98
C PRO A 374 -12.43 -23.06 -8.19
N PRO A 375 -12.21 -22.54 -6.97
CA PRO A 375 -13.29 -22.09 -6.10
C PRO A 375 -13.98 -20.84 -6.66
N ARG A 376 -15.31 -20.79 -6.49
CA ARG A 376 -16.15 -19.62 -6.82
C ARG A 376 -15.93 -18.51 -5.78
N PRO A 377 -15.79 -17.24 -6.18
CA PRO A 377 -15.95 -16.12 -5.27
C PRO A 377 -17.42 -15.71 -5.24
N ASP A 378 -18.12 -16.14 -4.19
CA ASP A 378 -19.29 -15.41 -3.69
C ASP A 378 -18.81 -14.30 -2.74
N ASP A 379 -19.62 -13.24 -2.64
CA ASP A 379 -19.52 -12.03 -1.81
C ASP A 379 -18.75 -10.81 -2.35
N LEU A 380 -19.22 -10.22 -3.46
CA LEU A 380 -19.21 -8.75 -3.64
C LEU A 380 -20.43 -8.27 -4.46
N ALA A 381 -21.64 -8.64 -4.03
CA ALA A 381 -22.87 -8.05 -4.56
C ALA A 381 -23.55 -7.22 -3.47
N THR A 382 -23.28 -5.91 -3.42
CA THR A 382 -24.28 -4.83 -3.18
C THR A 382 -23.60 -3.48 -3.01
N PHE A 383 -23.38 -2.76 -4.13
CA PHE A 383 -23.33 -1.30 -4.08
C PHE A 383 -24.00 -0.72 -5.32
N ARG A 384 -25.15 -0.08 -5.13
CA ARG A 384 -25.82 0.71 -6.17
C ARG A 384 -25.28 2.15 -6.11
N PRO A 385 -24.88 2.74 -7.24
CA PRO A 385 -24.49 4.15 -7.27
C PRO A 385 -25.72 5.07 -7.06
N PRO A 386 -25.59 6.19 -6.32
CA PRO A 386 -26.66 7.17 -6.20
C PRO A 386 -26.85 7.95 -7.52
N PRO A 387 -28.06 8.49 -7.78
CA PRO A 387 -28.36 9.23 -8.99
C PRO A 387 -27.59 10.55 -9.04
N ARG A 388 -27.02 10.85 -10.21
CA ARG A 388 -26.32 12.10 -10.48
C ARG A 388 -27.28 13.29 -10.39
N ARG A 389 -26.90 14.35 -9.68
CA ARG A 389 -27.38 15.71 -9.92
C ARG A 389 -26.27 16.50 -10.61
#